data_AF-A0A5C3KCJ0-F1
#
_entry.id   AF-A0A5C3KCJ0-F1
#
_cell.length_a   1.000
_cell.length_b   1.000
_cell.length_c   1.000
_cell.angle_alpha   90.00
_cell.angle_beta   90.00
_cell.angle_gamma   90.00
#
_symmetry.space_group_name_H-M   'P 1'
#
loop_
_entity.id
_entity.type
_entity.pdbx_description
1 polymer ?
#
loop_
_entity_poly.entity_id
_entity_poly.type
_entity_poly.pdbx_seq_one_letter_code
_entity_poly.pdbx_strand_id
1 'polypeptide(L)'
;MASFVEEVQLSESATKQQTGTLPFMAFDLLSSSPPRHLLLHDLESLFCILVWGACHYNFSEPDLEKRCKQTKNTPLDYIWFNDGVEGKKWTEIQKAIPKEFAAINKKAIIPLFAMFSYAYTEKLTWRKPKRGRPYEDETMEGMVTYKTFMMEMGEDPELWYGTPLFRSLPEGDSFPKHA
;
A
#
# COMPACT_ATOMS: atom_id res chain seq x y z
N MET A 1 -15.81 -38.80 37.69
CA MET A 1 -14.95 -37.66 38.03
C MET A 1 -14.52 -36.97 36.74
N ALA A 2 -14.47 -35.65 36.78
CA ALA A 2 -14.63 -34.71 35.67
C ALA A 2 -13.45 -34.57 34.67
N SER A 3 -13.76 -34.10 33.46
CA SER A 3 -13.25 -32.82 32.90
C SER A 3 -14.01 -32.48 31.62
N PHE A 4 -15.10 -31.73 31.70
CA PHE A 4 -15.22 -30.35 31.21
C PHE A 4 -14.53 -30.11 29.86
N VAL A 5 -15.32 -30.27 28.79
CA VAL A 5 -15.02 -29.68 27.49
C VAL A 5 -15.38 -28.21 27.62
N GLU A 6 -14.38 -27.37 27.82
CA GLU A 6 -14.55 -25.93 27.74
C GLU A 6 -14.66 -25.60 26.24
N GLU A 7 -15.89 -25.58 25.73
CA GLU A 7 -16.22 -24.84 24.52
C GLU A 7 -15.82 -23.39 24.79
N VAL A 8 -14.63 -23.02 24.31
CA VAL A 8 -14.21 -21.62 24.26
C VAL A 8 -15.19 -20.93 23.32
N GLN A 9 -16.22 -20.33 23.91
CA GLN A 9 -17.00 -19.27 23.29
C GLN A 9 -15.99 -18.18 22.90
N LEU A 10 -15.61 -18.18 21.62
CA LEU A 10 -14.90 -17.08 21.00
C LEU A 10 -15.80 -15.86 21.10
N SER A 11 -15.61 -15.07 22.16
CA SER A 11 -16.21 -13.76 22.28
C SER A 11 -15.80 -12.95 21.06
N GLU A 12 -16.77 -12.32 20.41
CA GLU A 12 -16.64 -11.42 19.25
C GLU A 12 -15.67 -10.22 19.45
N SER A 13 -14.99 -10.14 20.60
CA SER A 13 -13.99 -9.11 20.93
C SER A 13 -12.59 -9.35 20.36
N ALA A 14 -12.32 -10.50 19.74
CA ALA A 14 -11.01 -10.83 19.16
C ALA A 14 -10.79 -10.30 17.72
N THR A 15 -11.77 -9.63 17.11
CA THR A 15 -11.75 -9.28 15.67
C THR A 15 -11.11 -7.93 15.32
N LYS A 16 -10.51 -7.22 16.28
CA LYS A 16 -9.83 -5.92 16.04
C LYS A 16 -8.33 -5.92 16.32
N GLN A 17 -7.66 -7.06 16.18
CA GLN A 17 -6.21 -7.04 16.05
C GLN A 17 -5.86 -6.56 14.63
N GLN A 18 -5.53 -5.27 14.48
CA GLN A 18 -4.83 -4.75 13.31
C GLN A 18 -3.46 -5.45 13.24
N THR A 19 -3.39 -6.60 12.57
CA THR A 19 -2.16 -7.39 12.40
C THR A 19 -1.29 -6.81 11.30
N GLY A 20 -0.77 -5.60 11.49
CA GLY A 20 0.17 -4.99 10.55
C GLY A 20 1.19 -4.08 11.22
N THR A 21 2.29 -3.81 10.52
CA THR A 21 3.34 -2.90 10.99
C THR A 21 2.93 -1.46 10.70
N LEU A 22 2.48 -0.73 11.72
CA LEU A 22 1.85 0.59 11.60
C LEU A 22 2.50 1.55 10.57
N PRO A 23 3.85 1.71 10.51
CA PRO A 23 4.49 2.62 9.55
C PRO A 23 4.32 2.26 8.06
N PHE A 24 3.94 1.01 7.76
CA PHE A 24 3.74 0.51 6.40
C PHE A 24 2.29 0.17 6.11
N MET A 25 1.40 0.36 7.09
CA MET A 25 -0.01 0.08 6.91
C MET A 25 -0.64 1.13 6.00
N ALA A 26 -1.42 0.66 5.03
CA ALA A 26 -2.19 1.50 4.13
C ALA A 26 -3.05 2.52 4.89
N PHE A 27 -3.23 3.71 4.32
CA PHE A 27 -3.89 4.82 5.00
C PHE A 27 -5.31 4.47 5.46
N ASP A 28 -6.10 3.80 4.62
CA ASP A 28 -7.49 3.43 4.94
C ASP A 28 -7.57 2.42 6.11
N LEU A 29 -6.51 1.62 6.32
CA LEU A 29 -6.43 0.64 7.40
C LEU A 29 -6.07 1.27 8.76
N LEU A 30 -5.62 2.53 8.80
CA LEU A 30 -5.32 3.26 10.03
C LEU A 30 -6.58 3.82 10.73
N SER A 31 -7.76 3.65 10.13
CA SER A 31 -9.05 4.08 10.69
C SER A 31 -9.44 3.30 11.96
N SER A 32 -10.27 3.90 12.83
CA SER A 32 -10.83 3.27 14.03
C SER A 32 -11.76 2.08 13.74
N SER A 33 -12.29 2.03 12.52
CA SER A 33 -13.02 0.91 11.96
C SER A 33 -12.43 0.62 10.57
N PRO A 34 -11.33 -0.16 10.50
CA PRO A 34 -10.65 -0.39 9.24
C PRO A 34 -11.57 -1.15 8.28
N PRO A 35 -11.56 -0.80 6.98
CA PRO A 35 -12.31 -1.53 5.97
C PRO A 35 -11.71 -2.92 5.75
N ARG A 36 -12.39 -3.73 4.93
CA ARG A 36 -11.84 -5.00 4.43
C ARG A 36 -10.48 -4.75 3.78
N HIS A 37 -9.52 -5.64 4.01
CA HIS A 37 -8.23 -5.60 3.34
C HIS A 37 -8.41 -5.85 1.82
N LEU A 38 -7.91 -4.94 0.99
CA LEU A 38 -7.94 -4.97 -0.47
C LEU A 38 -6.52 -4.93 -1.03
N LEU A 39 -6.34 -5.37 -2.28
CA LEU A 39 -5.04 -5.35 -2.99
C LEU A 39 -4.40 -3.94 -2.99
N LEU A 40 -5.20 -2.88 -3.06
CA LEU A 40 -4.70 -1.51 -3.03
C LEU A 40 -3.88 -1.23 -1.76
N HIS A 41 -4.25 -1.85 -0.63
CA HIS A 41 -3.54 -1.67 0.64
C HIS A 41 -2.16 -2.32 0.60
N ASP A 42 -2.04 -3.50 -0.03
CA ASP A 42 -0.75 -4.15 -0.24
C ASP A 42 0.14 -3.32 -1.17
N LEU A 43 -0.42 -2.72 -2.23
CA LEU A 43 0.30 -1.84 -3.14
C LEU A 43 0.78 -0.56 -2.45
N GLU A 44 -0.04 0.05 -1.60
CA GLU A 44 0.36 1.21 -0.80
C GLU A 44 1.45 0.83 0.21
N SER A 45 1.30 -0.31 0.88
CA SER A 45 2.29 -0.84 1.81
C SER A 45 3.64 -1.09 1.12
N LEU A 46 3.62 -1.66 -0.09
CA LEU A 46 4.81 -1.86 -0.92
C LEU A 46 5.47 -0.52 -1.28
N PHE A 47 4.69 0.48 -1.67
CA PHE A 47 5.21 1.82 -1.93
C PHE A 47 5.85 2.43 -0.68
N CYS A 48 5.21 2.32 0.49
CA CYS A 48 5.75 2.76 1.77
C CYS A 48 7.10 2.10 2.09
N ILE A 49 7.24 0.79 1.83
CA ILE A 49 8.51 0.06 2.00
C ILE A 49 9.59 0.58 1.02
N LEU A 50 9.23 0.86 -0.24
CA LEU A 50 10.17 1.41 -1.22
C LEU A 50 10.71 2.78 -0.79
N VAL A 51 9.84 3.68 -0.33
CA VAL A 51 10.24 5.00 0.19
C VAL A 51 11.13 4.84 1.42
N TRP A 52 10.71 4.01 2.38
CA TRP A 52 11.50 3.74 3.59
C TRP A 52 12.89 3.20 3.25
N GLY A 53 12.98 2.20 2.36
CA GLY A 53 14.24 1.63 1.91
C GLY A 53 15.14 2.67 1.25
N ALA A 54 14.58 3.51 0.38
CA ALA A 54 15.32 4.57 -0.29
C ALA A 54 15.81 5.66 0.67
N CYS A 55 15.07 5.99 1.73
CA CYS A 55 15.49 6.99 2.71
C CYS A 55 16.53 6.48 3.72
N HIS A 56 16.37 5.24 4.19
CA HIS A 56 17.12 4.75 5.36
C HIS A 56 18.24 3.79 5.01
N TYR A 57 18.23 3.15 3.83
CA TYR A 57 19.28 2.21 3.48
C TYR A 57 20.49 2.95 2.87
N ASN A 58 21.69 2.55 3.26
CA ASN A 58 22.95 3.00 2.71
C ASN A 58 23.64 1.83 2.01
N PHE A 59 23.53 1.72 0.69
CA PHE A 59 24.15 0.61 -0.05
C PHE A 59 25.67 0.73 -0.11
N SER A 60 26.20 1.94 0.07
CA SER A 60 27.63 2.21 0.12
C SER A 60 28.28 1.73 1.43
N GLU A 61 27.51 1.36 2.45
CA GLU A 61 28.04 0.87 3.72
C GLU A 61 28.31 -0.64 3.67
N PRO A 62 29.57 -1.09 3.83
CA PRO A 62 29.90 -2.51 3.81
C PRO A 62 29.30 -3.29 4.99
N ASP A 63 29.17 -2.67 6.17
CA ASP A 63 28.65 -3.30 7.38
C ASP A 63 27.11 -3.31 7.39
N LEU A 64 26.52 -4.50 7.31
CA LEU A 64 25.06 -4.70 7.29
C LEU A 64 24.34 -4.03 8.46
N GLU A 65 24.93 -4.03 9.66
CA GLU A 65 24.32 -3.44 10.85
C GLU A 65 24.27 -1.91 10.78
N LYS A 66 25.17 -1.32 9.96
CA LYS A 66 25.28 0.14 9.76
C LYS A 66 24.57 0.63 8.51
N ARG A 67 24.09 -0.27 7.63
CA ARG A 67 23.36 0.12 6.41
C ARG A 67 22.06 0.84 6.71
N CYS A 68 21.41 0.53 7.83
CA CYS A 68 20.20 1.22 8.26
C CYS A 68 20.56 2.51 8.99
N LYS A 69 20.28 3.65 8.36
CA LYS A 69 20.38 4.96 8.99
C LYS A 69 19.30 5.07 10.05
N GLN A 70 19.69 5.31 11.30
CA GLN A 70 18.77 5.79 12.31
C GLN A 70 18.35 7.21 11.94
N THR A 71 17.27 7.34 11.19
CA THR A 71 16.63 8.65 11.03
C THR A 71 15.47 8.73 12.03
N LYS A 72 15.27 9.91 12.60
CA LYS A 72 14.27 10.08 13.64
C LYS A 72 12.83 10.02 13.12
N ASN A 73 12.61 10.15 11.81
CA ASN A 73 11.28 10.26 11.21
C ASN A 73 11.34 10.11 9.67
N THR A 74 10.87 9.00 9.10
CA THR A 74 10.00 9.10 7.91
C THR A 74 8.60 8.85 8.42
N PRO A 75 7.85 9.90 8.80
CA PRO A 75 6.46 9.69 9.15
C PRO A 75 5.75 9.41 7.83
N LEU A 76 5.64 8.15 7.40
CA LEU A 76 4.82 7.81 6.23
C LEU A 76 3.34 8.07 6.52
N ASP A 77 2.98 8.09 7.80
CA ASP A 77 1.65 8.21 8.41
C ASP A 77 0.75 9.36 7.89
N TYR A 78 1.28 10.32 7.13
CA TYR A 78 0.49 11.45 6.59
C TYR A 78 1.02 12.00 5.25
N ILE A 79 1.65 11.19 4.41
CA ILE A 79 2.17 11.70 3.13
C ILE A 79 1.06 12.20 2.19
N TRP A 80 -0.15 11.65 2.32
CA TRP A 80 -1.28 11.95 1.43
C TRP A 80 -2.09 13.19 1.82
N PHE A 81 -1.97 13.69 3.06
CA PHE A 81 -2.88 14.72 3.56
C PHE A 81 -2.47 16.15 3.29
N ASN A 82 -1.17 16.42 3.15
CA ASN A 82 -0.73 17.79 3.36
C ASN A 82 -0.47 18.60 2.09
N ASP A 83 0.06 18.08 0.97
CA ASP A 83 0.44 19.02 -0.11
C ASP A 83 0.75 18.38 -1.50
N GLY A 84 0.45 17.10 -1.74
CA GLY A 84 0.81 16.44 -3.01
C GLY A 84 2.31 16.47 -3.34
N VAL A 85 2.66 16.44 -4.64
CA VAL A 85 4.07 16.42 -5.14
C VAL A 85 4.86 17.70 -4.90
N GLU A 86 4.21 18.78 -4.47
CA GLU A 86 4.86 20.04 -4.13
C GLU A 86 4.98 20.24 -2.62
N GLY A 87 4.64 19.20 -1.86
CA GLY A 87 4.55 19.27 -0.43
C GLY A 87 5.82 19.44 0.34
N LYS A 88 5.72 20.11 1.49
CA LYS A 88 6.85 20.23 2.41
C LYS A 88 7.37 18.85 2.81
N LYS A 89 6.45 17.94 3.14
CA LYS A 89 6.77 16.58 3.57
C LYS A 89 7.36 15.74 2.43
N TRP A 90 6.79 15.84 1.23
CA TRP A 90 7.35 15.17 0.06
C TRP A 90 8.74 15.71 -0.29
N THR A 91 8.95 17.03 -0.19
CA THR A 91 10.25 17.66 -0.38
C THR A 91 11.27 17.16 0.64
N GLU A 92 10.88 16.96 1.90
CA GLU A 92 11.74 16.37 2.93
C GLU A 92 12.11 14.91 2.61
N ILE A 93 11.14 14.10 2.14
CA ILE A 93 11.39 12.72 1.66
C ILE A 93 12.37 12.73 0.50
N GLN A 94 12.13 13.55 -0.52
CA GLN A 94 12.99 13.66 -1.70
C GLN A 94 14.42 14.10 -1.35
N LYS A 95 14.60 14.98 -0.35
CA LYS A 95 15.91 15.37 0.17
C LYS A 95 16.60 14.25 0.95
N ALA A 96 15.84 13.37 1.59
CA ALA A 96 16.38 12.24 2.36
C ALA A 96 16.84 11.08 1.47
N ILE A 97 16.31 10.95 0.25
CA ILE A 97 16.69 9.91 -0.71
C ILE A 97 18.13 10.17 -1.22
N PRO A 98 19.10 9.28 -0.95
CA PRO A 98 20.46 9.42 -1.43
C PRO A 98 20.55 9.35 -2.96
N LYS A 99 21.60 9.98 -3.53
CA LYS A 99 21.82 10.02 -4.99
C LYS A 99 21.98 8.63 -5.63
N GLU A 100 22.45 7.63 -4.89
CA GLU A 100 22.54 6.24 -5.35
C GLU A 100 21.16 5.65 -5.71
N PHE A 101 20.08 6.16 -5.11
CA PHE A 101 18.70 5.79 -5.43
C PHE A 101 18.05 6.69 -6.49
N ALA A 102 18.78 7.62 -7.14
CA ALA A 102 18.19 8.56 -8.09
C ALA A 102 17.45 7.85 -9.25
N ALA A 103 17.98 6.70 -9.70
CA ALA A 103 17.35 5.92 -10.76
C ALA A 103 15.98 5.36 -10.34
N ILE A 104 15.91 4.66 -9.20
CA ILE A 104 14.63 4.12 -8.70
C ILE A 104 13.68 5.22 -8.21
N ASN A 105 14.23 6.34 -7.72
CA ASN A 105 13.42 7.48 -7.32
C ASN A 105 12.67 8.08 -8.51
N LYS A 106 13.39 8.32 -9.62
CA LYS A 106 12.80 8.83 -10.87
C LYS A 106 11.89 7.80 -11.55
N LYS A 107 12.28 6.53 -11.54
CA LYS A 107 11.56 5.45 -12.25
C LYS A 107 10.28 5.01 -11.53
N ALA A 108 10.29 4.92 -10.20
CA ALA A 108 9.21 4.29 -9.44
C ALA A 108 8.64 5.18 -8.32
N ILE A 109 9.49 5.76 -7.46
CA ILE A 109 8.99 6.46 -6.26
C ILE A 109 8.19 7.71 -6.62
N ILE A 110 8.68 8.56 -7.54
CA ILE A 110 7.96 9.77 -7.97
C ILE A 110 6.64 9.43 -8.68
N PRO A 111 6.60 8.55 -9.70
CA PRO A 111 5.35 8.18 -10.38
C PRO A 111 4.31 7.57 -9.44
N LEU A 112 4.72 6.61 -8.59
CA LEU A 112 3.83 5.97 -7.63
C LEU A 112 3.26 6.97 -6.62
N PHE A 113 4.09 7.88 -6.11
CA PHE A 113 3.63 8.93 -5.21
C PHE A 113 2.59 9.84 -5.89
N ALA A 114 2.81 10.22 -7.15
CA ALA A 114 1.86 11.01 -7.90
C ALA A 114 0.53 10.27 -8.11
N MET A 115 0.58 8.97 -8.47
CA MET A 115 -0.60 8.12 -8.64
C MET A 115 -1.44 8.04 -7.37
N PHE A 116 -0.84 7.67 -6.24
CA PHE A 116 -1.56 7.59 -4.95
C PHE A 116 -2.06 8.97 -4.49
N SER A 117 -1.26 10.03 -4.64
CA SER A 117 -1.68 11.39 -4.30
C SER A 117 -2.93 11.82 -5.08
N TYR A 118 -2.96 11.52 -6.38
CA TYR A 118 -4.11 11.81 -7.23
C TYR A 118 -5.32 10.99 -6.81
N ALA A 119 -5.16 9.69 -6.60
CA ALA A 119 -6.25 8.79 -6.20
C ALA A 119 -6.87 9.20 -4.86
N TYR A 120 -6.06 9.54 -3.85
CA TYR A 120 -6.56 10.06 -2.58
C TYR A 120 -7.21 11.44 -2.69
N THR A 121 -6.68 12.33 -3.53
CA THR A 121 -7.29 13.64 -3.78
C THR A 121 -8.67 13.48 -4.42
N GLU A 122 -8.81 12.60 -5.40
CA GLU A 122 -10.10 12.30 -6.05
C GLU A 122 -11.09 11.68 -5.05
N LYS A 123 -10.66 10.72 -4.23
CA LYS A 123 -11.46 10.14 -3.14
C LYS A 123 -11.96 11.22 -2.17
N LEU A 124 -11.10 12.12 -1.71
CA LEU A 124 -11.44 13.18 -0.74
C LEU A 124 -12.33 14.28 -1.35
N THR A 125 -12.20 14.55 -2.66
CA THR A 125 -13.01 15.55 -3.37
C THR A 125 -14.34 14.98 -3.86
N TRP A 126 -14.58 13.67 -3.73
CA TRP A 126 -15.87 13.00 -3.97
C TRP A 126 -16.91 13.31 -2.88
N ARG A 127 -17.12 14.59 -2.56
CA ARG A 127 -18.03 15.04 -1.48
C ARG A 127 -19.52 14.93 -1.80
N LYS A 128 -19.88 14.59 -3.04
CA LYS A 128 -21.25 14.24 -3.49
C LYS A 128 -21.13 13.24 -4.64
N PRO A 129 -22.02 12.24 -4.79
CA PRO A 129 -21.98 11.32 -5.94
C PRO A 129 -22.13 12.14 -7.22
N LYS A 130 -20.99 12.45 -7.87
CA LYS A 130 -20.91 13.33 -9.05
C LYS A 130 -21.70 12.77 -10.24
N ARG A 131 -22.16 11.51 -10.16
CA ARG A 131 -22.71 10.73 -11.27
C ARG A 131 -23.88 9.81 -10.88
N GLY A 132 -24.51 10.03 -9.73
CA GLY A 132 -25.63 9.19 -9.27
C GLY A 132 -25.26 7.74 -8.90
N ARG A 133 -23.96 7.44 -8.78
CA ARG A 133 -23.45 6.13 -8.33
C ARG A 133 -22.49 6.28 -7.14
N PRO A 134 -22.36 5.24 -6.30
CA PRO A 134 -21.35 5.22 -5.25
C PRO A 134 -19.93 5.29 -5.84
N TYR A 135 -19.01 5.80 -5.03
CA TYR A 135 -17.58 5.74 -5.31
C TYR A 135 -17.12 4.27 -5.24
N GLU A 136 -16.27 3.87 -6.18
CA GLU A 136 -15.68 2.53 -6.19
C GLU A 136 -14.34 2.56 -5.42
N ASP A 137 -14.39 2.13 -4.16
CA ASP A 137 -13.23 2.15 -3.26
C ASP A 137 -12.19 1.06 -3.58
N GLU A 138 -12.57 -0.05 -4.23
CA GLU A 138 -11.69 -1.22 -4.39
C GLU A 138 -10.43 -0.94 -5.21
N THR A 139 -10.53 -0.07 -6.21
CA THR A 139 -9.42 0.35 -7.07
C THR A 139 -9.28 1.86 -7.16
N MET A 140 -9.98 2.60 -6.30
CA MET A 140 -10.08 4.06 -6.34
C MET A 140 -10.50 4.57 -7.73
N GLU A 141 -11.63 4.09 -8.23
CA GLU A 141 -12.14 4.38 -9.59
C GLU A 141 -11.19 3.90 -10.71
N GLY A 142 -10.54 2.75 -10.50
CA GLY A 142 -9.57 2.16 -11.42
C GLY A 142 -8.19 2.81 -11.42
N MET A 143 -7.93 3.80 -10.57
CA MET A 143 -6.63 4.50 -10.52
C MET A 143 -5.53 3.63 -9.90
N VAL A 144 -5.87 2.85 -8.87
CA VAL A 144 -4.94 2.00 -8.12
C VAL A 144 -5.30 0.54 -8.36
N THR A 145 -4.67 -0.04 -9.38
CA THR A 145 -4.73 -1.46 -9.73
C THR A 145 -3.31 -2.00 -9.84
N TYR A 146 -3.13 -3.33 -9.81
CA TYR A 146 -1.82 -3.93 -10.11
C TYR A 146 -1.27 -3.46 -11.47
N LYS A 147 -2.15 -3.40 -12.48
CA LYS A 147 -1.78 -2.99 -13.83
C LYS A 147 -1.28 -1.55 -13.87
N THR A 148 -2.04 -0.61 -13.29
CA THR A 148 -1.64 0.81 -13.24
C THR A 148 -0.36 1.00 -12.43
N PHE A 149 -0.25 0.31 -11.28
CA PHE A 149 0.97 0.33 -10.46
C PHE A 149 2.22 -0.12 -11.22
N MET A 150 2.16 -1.24 -11.94
CA MET A 150 3.30 -1.73 -12.73
C MET A 150 3.65 -0.78 -13.87
N MET A 151 2.65 -0.26 -14.59
CA MET A 151 2.85 0.71 -15.66
C MET A 151 3.49 2.01 -15.16
N GLU A 152 3.11 2.51 -13.99
CA GLU A 152 3.70 3.72 -13.38
C GLU A 152 5.18 3.54 -13.02
N MET A 153 5.61 2.32 -12.67
CA MET A 153 7.02 1.99 -12.49
C MET A 153 7.78 1.82 -13.82
N GLY A 154 7.08 1.92 -14.95
CA GLY A 154 7.64 1.63 -16.27
C GLY A 154 7.90 0.14 -16.52
N GLU A 155 7.19 -0.73 -15.81
CA GLU A 155 7.24 -2.18 -15.99
C GLU A 155 6.05 -2.66 -16.83
N ASP A 156 6.25 -3.73 -17.60
CA ASP A 156 5.16 -4.38 -18.32
C ASP A 156 4.38 -5.29 -17.35
N PRO A 157 3.07 -5.02 -17.11
CA PRO A 157 2.26 -5.88 -16.26
C PRO A 157 2.11 -7.30 -16.83
N GLU A 158 2.24 -7.51 -18.14
CA GLU A 158 2.06 -8.82 -18.80
C GLU A 158 3.31 -9.70 -18.76
N LEU A 159 4.50 -9.12 -18.54
CA LEU A 159 5.75 -9.87 -18.39
C LEU A 159 5.69 -10.88 -17.22
N TRP A 160 4.87 -10.62 -16.21
CA TRP A 160 4.76 -11.48 -15.02
C TRP A 160 3.70 -12.59 -15.16
N TYR A 161 2.68 -12.42 -16.00
CA TYR A 161 1.69 -13.48 -16.29
C TYR A 161 2.27 -14.62 -17.16
N GLY A 162 3.39 -14.37 -17.86
CA GLY A 162 4.15 -15.38 -18.59
C GLY A 162 5.05 -16.27 -17.72
N THR A 163 5.22 -15.96 -16.43
CA THR A 163 6.06 -16.77 -15.53
C THR A 163 5.28 -17.96 -14.96
N PRO A 164 5.90 -19.16 -14.81
CA PRO A 164 5.20 -20.39 -14.39
C PRO A 164 4.49 -20.29 -13.03
N LEU A 165 4.86 -19.32 -12.19
CA LEU A 165 4.31 -19.10 -10.85
C LEU A 165 2.85 -18.58 -10.85
N PHE A 166 2.40 -17.91 -11.91
CA PHE A 166 1.02 -17.37 -11.99
C PHE A 166 0.06 -18.22 -12.82
N ARG A 167 0.54 -19.24 -13.54
CA ARG A 167 -0.29 -20.13 -14.38
C ARG A 167 -1.18 -21.07 -13.55
N SER A 168 -1.02 -21.12 -12.23
CA SER A 168 -1.75 -22.03 -11.33
C SER A 168 -2.89 -21.40 -10.54
N LEU A 169 -3.25 -20.13 -10.77
CA LEU A 169 -4.51 -19.59 -10.26
C LEU A 169 -5.61 -19.88 -11.29
N PRO A 170 -6.57 -20.78 -11.00
CA PRO A 170 -7.65 -21.08 -11.93
C PRO A 170 -8.50 -19.82 -12.12
N GLU A 171 -8.57 -19.36 -13.38
CA GLU A 171 -9.57 -18.41 -13.82
C GLU A 171 -10.96 -19.07 -13.71
N GLY A 172 -11.80 -18.52 -12.85
CA GLY A 172 -13.26 -18.61 -12.95
C GLY A 172 -13.87 -20.00 -12.82
N ASP A 173 -14.07 -20.46 -11.59
CA ASP A 173 -15.19 -21.35 -11.31
C ASP A 173 -16.41 -20.54 -10.89
N SER A 174 -17.43 -20.63 -11.73
CA SER A 174 -18.79 -20.16 -11.51
C SER A 174 -19.32 -20.53 -10.12
N PHE A 175 -19.87 -19.54 -9.41
CA PHE A 175 -20.69 -19.77 -8.22
C PHE A 175 -21.86 -20.72 -8.55
N PRO A 176 -22.09 -21.80 -7.79
CA PRO A 176 -23.30 -22.59 -7.93
C PRO A 176 -24.50 -21.77 -7.44
N LYS A 177 -25.48 -21.62 -8.32
CA LYS A 177 -26.83 -21.14 -7.96
C LYS A 177 -27.46 -22.21 -7.06
N HIS A 178 -27.59 -21.92 -5.78
CA HIS A 178 -28.43 -22.72 -4.89
C HIS A 178 -29.90 -22.40 -5.18
N ALA A 179 -30.62 -23.45 -5.60
CA ALA A 179 -32.07 -23.57 -5.48
C ALA A 179 -32.42 -24.14 -4.10
#